data_AF-A0A4Z0MKE4-F1
#
_entry.id   AF-A0A4Z0MKE4-F1
#
_cell.length_a   1.000
_cell.length_b   1.000
_cell.length_c   1.000
_cell.angle_alpha   90.00
_cell.angle_beta   90.00
_cell.angle_gamma   90.00
#
_symmetry.space_group_name_H-M   'P 1'
#
loop_
_entity.id
_entity.type
_entity.pdbx_description
1 polymer ?
#
loop_
_entity_poly.entity_id
_entity_poly.type
_entity_poly.pdbx_seq_one_letter_code
_entity_poly.pdbx_strand_id
1 'polypeptide(L)' 'MYFLDIAAWMLFPCLLSALITAYIAHMNDRSLWRWMLFGFCVPFLAIFVAMFVTYLDQKRRATQEADQAGSDRPSA' A
#
# COMPACT_ATOMS: atom_id res chain seq x y z
N MET A 1 -9.74 16.65 13.20
CA MET A 1 -9.09 17.43 12.14
C MET A 1 -8.05 16.62 11.37
N TYR A 2 -7.12 15.89 12.02
CA TYR A 2 -6.13 15.02 11.32
C TYR A 2 -6.71 13.98 10.33
N PHE A 3 -7.87 13.38 10.64
CA PHE A 3 -8.47 12.36 9.78
C PHE A 3 -8.91 12.91 8.40
N LEU A 4 -9.44 14.14 8.37
CA LEU A 4 -9.82 14.81 7.13
C LEU A 4 -8.59 15.23 6.31
N ASP A 5 -7.51 15.63 6.98
CA ASP A 5 -6.23 15.92 6.32
C ASP A 5 -5.63 14.68 5.65
N ILE A 6 -5.62 13.55 6.37
CA ILE A 6 -5.14 12.27 5.85
C ILE A 6 -6.01 11.82 4.66
N ALA A 7 -7.33 11.95 4.78
CA ALA A 7 -8.26 11.62 3.71
C ALA A 7 -8.06 12.52 2.47
N ALA A 8 -7.85 13.83 2.67
CA ALA A 8 -7.56 14.77 1.58
C ALA A 8 -6.21 14.48 0.91
N TRP A 9 -5.18 14.14 1.69
CA TRP A 9 -3.88 13.71 1.18
C TRP A 9 -3.96 12.40 0.38
N MET A 10 -4.80 11.46 0.79
CA MET A 10 -5.06 10.23 0.04
C MET A 10 -5.96 10.43 -1.19
N LEU A 11 -6.76 11.50 -1.23
CA LEU A 11 -7.64 11.81 -2.35
C LEU A 11 -6.82 12.15 -3.61
N PHE A 12 -5.70 12.85 -3.46
CA PHE A 12 -4.84 13.25 -4.57
C PHE A 12 -4.27 12.08 -5.38
N PRO A 13 -3.60 11.07 -4.78
CA PRO A 13 -3.13 9.89 -5.53
C PRO A 13 -4.27 9.03 -6.06
N CYS A 14 -5.43 9.00 -5.39
CA CYS A 14 -6.61 8.28 -5.86
C CYS A 14 -7.20 8.93 -7.12
N LEU A 15 -7.31 10.26 -7.13
CA LEU A 15 -7.73 11.03 -8.30
C LEU A 15 -6.73 10.91 -9.45
N LEU A 16 -5.43 11.01 -9.19
CA LEU A 16 -4.40 10.80 -10.20
C LEU A 16 -4.45 9.39 -10.81
N SER A 17 -4.61 8.36 -9.98
CA SER A 17 -4.74 6.98 -10.46
C SER A 17 -6.00 6.79 -11.30
N ALA A 18 -7.14 7.32 -10.86
CA ALA A 18 -8.38 7.30 -11.61
C ALA A 18 -8.27 8.07 -12.94
N LEU A 19 -7.61 9.24 -12.94
CA LEU A 19 -7.43 10.08 -14.12
C LEU A 19 -6.53 9.40 -15.17
N ILE A 20 -5.41 8.83 -14.75
CA ILE A 20 -4.50 8.07 -15.64
C ILE A 20 -5.24 6.87 -16.24
N THR A 21 -5.99 6.14 -15.41
CA THR A 21 -6.72 4.95 -15.85
C THR A 21 -7.87 5.30 -16.80
N ALA A 22 -8.58 6.40 -16.55
CA ALA A 22 -9.64 6.90 -17.42
C ALA A 22 -9.07 7.44 -18.75
N TYR A 23 -7.94 8.15 -18.72
CA TYR A 23 -7.27 8.67 -19.91
C TYR A 23 -6.84 7.54 -20.86
N ILE A 24 -6.21 6.50 -20.33
CA ILE A 24 -5.79 5.32 -21.11
C ILE A 24 -7.01 4.59 -21.70
N ALA A 25 -8.10 4.47 -20.93
CA ALA A 25 -9.31 3.82 -21.40
C ALA A 25 -10.02 4.61 -22.51
N HIS A 26 -10.06 5.94 -22.39
CA HIS A 26 -10.63 6.84 -23.40
C HIS A 26 -9.86 6.77 -24.73
N MET A 27 -8.53 6.62 -24.69
CA MET A 27 -7.70 6.47 -25.89
C MET A 27 -7.90 5.14 -26.64
N ASN A 28 -8.50 4.13 -26.02
CA ASN A 28 -8.59 2.76 -26.54
C ASN A 28 -10.04 2.33 -26.88
N ASP A 29 -11.00 3.27 -26.94
CA ASP A 29 -12.44 3.02 -27.20
C ASP A 29 -13.06 1.95 -26.25
N ARG A 30 -12.49 1.80 -25.05
CA ARG A 30 -12.90 0.82 -24.05
C ARG A 30 -13.82 1.47 -23.03
N SER A 31 -14.75 0.68 -22.46
CA SER A 31 -15.70 1.18 -21.48
C SER A 31 -14.99 1.82 -20.27
N LEU A 32 -15.13 3.15 -20.14
CA LEU A 32 -14.56 3.94 -19.03
C LEU A 32 -14.90 3.37 -17.66
N TRP A 33 -16.09 2.80 -17.51
CA TRP A 33 -16.61 2.30 -16.24
C TRP A 33 -15.83 1.09 -15.68
N ARG A 34 -15.41 0.15 -16.55
CA ARG A 34 -14.57 -1.00 -16.14
C ARG A 34 -13.17 -0.57 -15.69
N TRP A 35 -12.62 0.45 -16.34
CA TRP A 35 -11.28 0.95 -16.07
C TRP A 35 -11.24 1.88 -14.87
N MET A 36 -12.27 2.70 -14.67
CA MET A 36 -12.41 3.52 -13.45
C MET A 36 -12.46 2.66 -12.19
N LEU A 37 -13.16 1.52 -12.21
CA LEU A 37 -13.17 0.58 -11.08
C LEU A 37 -11.77 0.01 -10.81
N PHE A 38 -11.00 -0.23 -11.86
CA PHE A 38 -9.62 -0.71 -11.75
C PHE A 38 -8.71 0.35 -11.12
N GLY A 39 -8.75 1.59 -11.62
CA GLY A 39 -8.00 2.72 -11.07
C GLY A 39 -8.38 3.04 -9.62
N PHE A 40 -9.64 2.80 -9.22
CA PHE A 40 -10.07 2.92 -7.84
C PHE A 40 -9.57 1.76 -6.95
N CYS A 41 -9.50 0.53 -7.47
CA CYS A 41 -9.03 -0.63 -6.70
C CYS A 41 -7.50 -0.64 -6.46
N VAL A 42 -6.71 -0.08 -7.38
CA VAL A 42 -5.25 -0.02 -7.29
C VAL A 42 -4.73 0.59 -5.97
N PRO A 43 -5.18 1.77 -5.52
CA PRO A 43 -4.71 2.34 -4.25
C PRO A 43 -5.08 1.47 -3.02
N PHE A 44 -6.22 0.77 -3.03
CA PHE A 44 -6.57 -0.18 -1.97
C PHE A 44 -5.59 -1.37 -1.93
N LEU A 45 -5.28 -1.94 -3.10
CA LEU A 45 -4.28 -3.00 -3.23
C LEU A 45 -2.89 -2.53 -2.77
N ALA A 46 -2.49 -1.31 -3.13
CA ALA A 46 -1.21 -0.74 -2.72
C ALA A 46 -1.08 -0.65 -1.19
N ILE A 47 -2.13 -0.18 -0.49
CA ILE A 47 -2.14 -0.11 0.98
C ILE A 47 -2.11 -1.52 1.58
N PHE A 48 -2.86 -2.46 1.01
CA PHE A 48 -2.90 -3.83 1.48
C PHE A 48 -1.51 -4.48 1.40
N VAL A 49 -0.82 -4.31 0.27
CA VAL A 49 0.54 -4.79 0.07
C VAL A 49 1.50 -4.11 1.05
N ALA A 50 1.41 -2.78 1.22
CA ALA A 50 2.26 -2.05 2.15
C ALA A 50 2.09 -2.54 3.60
N MET A 51 0.85 -2.79 4.02
CA MET A 51 0.54 -3.34 5.34
C MET A 51 1.14 -4.75 5.50
N PHE A 52 0.99 -5.60 4.49
CA PHE A 52 1.50 -6.96 4.52
C PHE A 52 3.03 -7.01 4.55
N VAL A 53 3.69 -6.18 3.75
CA VAL A 53 5.15 -6.03 3.75
C VAL A 53 5.64 -5.53 5.11
N THR A 54 5.00 -4.51 5.67
CA THR A 54 5.33 -3.99 7.00
C THR A 54 5.16 -5.07 8.08
N TYR A 55 4.09 -5.85 8.01
CA TYR A 55 3.85 -6.97 8.94
C TYR A 55 4.94 -8.04 8.85
N LEU A 56 5.32 -8.44 7.62
CA LEU A 56 6.41 -9.39 7.41
C LEU A 56 7.75 -8.83 7.89
N ASP A 57 8.02 -7.55 7.68
CA ASP A 57 9.24 -6.90 8.14
C ASP A 57 9.32 -6.89 9.68
N GLN A 58 8.21 -6.53 10.35
CA GLN A 58 8.10 -6.61 11.81
C GLN A 58 8.34 -8.02 12.34
N LYS A 59 7.75 -9.03 11.69
CA LYS A 59 7.94 -10.44 12.08
C LYS A 59 9.40 -10.89 11.91
N ARG A 60 10.06 -10.46 10.84
CA ARG A 60 11.49 -10.74 10.60
C ARG A 60 12.38 -10.08 11.65
N ARG A 61 12.11 -8.82 12.01
CA ARG A 61 12.83 -8.10 13.08
C ARG A 61 12.67 -8.77 14.44
N ALA A 62 11.45 -9.14 14.81
CA ALA A 62 11.20 -9.86 16.07
C ALA A 62 11.93 -11.21 16.15
N THR A 63 12.10 -11.89 15.02
CA THR A 63 12.87 -13.14 14.95
C THR A 63 14.37 -12.88 15.09
N GLN A 64 14.89 -11.82 14.45
CA GLN A 64 16.31 -11.42 14.55
C GLN A 64 16.69 -10.94 15.96
N GLU A 65 15.81 -10.18 16.63
CA GLU A 65 16.02 -9.74 18.02
C GLU A 65 16.05 -10.93 18.99
N ALA A 66 15.22 -11.95 18.77
CA ALA A 66 15.23 -13.18 19.58
C ALA A 66 16.53 -14.00 19.40
N ASP A 67 17.05 -14.09 18.17
CA ASP A 67 18.34 -14.75 17.90
C ASP A 67 19.52 -13.96 18.48
N GLN A 68 19.51 -12.62 18.40
CA GLN A 68 20.54 -11.77 19.03
C GLN A 68 20.52 -11.86 20.56
N ALA A 69 19.34 -11.85 21.19
CA ALA A 69 19.20 -12.01 22.64
C ALA A 69 19.65 -13.40 23.14
N GLY A 70 19.59 -14.43 22.29
CA GLY A 70 20.15 -15.75 22.57
C GLY A 70 21.68 -15.80 22.44
N SER A 71 22.25 -15.05 21.50
CA SER A 71 23.70 -14.99 21.27
C SER A 71 24.47 -14.16 22.32
N ASP A 72 23.82 -13.21 22.98
CA ASP A 72 24.42 -12.36 24.04
C ASP A 72 24.41 -13.01 25.43
N ARG A 73 23.88 -14.23 25.60
CA ARG A 73 24.03 -14.98 26.86
C ARG A 73 25.45 -15.57 26.93
N PRO A 74 26.30 -15.15 27.89
CA PRO A 74 27.62 -15.70 28.03
C PRO A 74 27.50 -17.18 28.41
N SER A 75 28.20 -18.04 27.67
CA SER A 75 28.40 -19.44 28.04
C SER A 75 29.13 -19.50 29.38
N ALA A 76 28.36 -19.78 30.44
CA ALA A 76 28.86 -20.02 31.80
C ALA A 76 29.60 -21.35 31.90
#